data_AF-A0A068WNF0-F1
#
_entry.id   AF-A0A068WNF0-F1
#
_cell.length_a   1.000
_cell.length_b   1.000
_cell.length_c   1.000
_cell.angle_alpha   90.00
_cell.angle_beta   90.00
_cell.angle_gamma   90.00
#
_symmetry.space_group_name_H-M   'P 1'
#
loop_
_entity.id
_entity.type
_entity.pdbx_description
1 polymer ?
#
loop_
_entity_poly.entity_id
_entity_poly.type
_entity_poly.pdbx_seq_one_letter_code
_entity_poly.pdbx_strand_id
1 'polypeptide(L)'
;MNGGVVRSSTTPATSVLLNYCMQEAALPGLHINLSEGEPLSTKGSISSLLEDGTGLFYGKANLRRNLQTVHLWHVEIEIERQIIKFEKLFGVSPLRVDGHQHCHVLPGIVEVLCRLLPRHSVSWIRLPEEAVLKQRDSQMLFSRMNLAVSMLYQFLALSSRAPNSVLKTQNDDTRMEILVCELVHELTYVLESYHDPKR
;
A
#
# COMPACT_ATOMS: atom_id res chain seq x y z
N MET A 1 -7.54 -15.78 -4.02
CA MET A 1 -6.75 -15.78 -2.77
C MET A 1 -5.35 -16.27 -3.13
N ASN A 2 -4.28 -15.50 -2.86
CA ASN A 2 -2.87 -15.94 -2.83
C ASN A 2 -1.97 -14.77 -2.38
N GLY A 3 -2.26 -14.21 -1.21
CA GLY A 3 -1.40 -13.25 -0.51
C GLY A 3 -1.12 -13.81 0.86
N GLY A 4 -0.14 -14.72 0.95
CA GLY A 4 0.26 -15.31 2.21
C GLY A 4 1.06 -14.28 3.00
N VAL A 5 0.60 -13.94 4.21
CA VAL A 5 1.43 -13.22 5.19
C VAL A 5 2.64 -14.10 5.47
N VAL A 6 3.84 -13.61 5.16
CA VAL A 6 5.09 -14.34 5.39
C VAL A 6 5.31 -14.49 6.90
N ARG A 7 4.86 -15.62 7.45
CA ARG A 7 5.18 -16.07 8.80
C ARG A 7 6.51 -16.81 8.77
N SER A 8 7.21 -16.80 9.89
CA SER A 8 8.64 -17.11 10.04
C SER A 8 9.15 -18.43 9.44
N SER A 9 10.43 -18.39 9.07
CA SER A 9 11.44 -19.46 9.03
C SER A 9 11.38 -20.60 8.00
N THR A 10 10.88 -20.37 6.80
CA THR A 10 11.29 -21.19 5.64
C THR A 10 11.82 -20.27 4.56
N THR A 11 13.09 -20.36 4.22
CA THR A 11 13.67 -19.67 3.06
C THR A 11 12.92 -20.12 1.80
N PRO A 12 12.22 -19.21 1.08
CA PRO A 12 11.49 -19.55 -0.13
C PRO A 12 12.39 -20.07 -1.26
N ALA A 13 13.70 -19.81 -1.19
CA ALA A 13 14.69 -20.27 -2.16
C ALA A 13 14.69 -21.79 -2.40
N THR A 14 14.19 -22.60 -1.45
CA THR A 14 14.01 -24.05 -1.63
C THR A 14 12.57 -24.47 -1.96
N SER A 15 11.63 -23.53 -2.05
CA SER A 15 10.25 -23.86 -2.43
C SER A 15 10.16 -24.13 -3.93
N VAL A 16 9.66 -25.32 -4.29
CA VAL A 16 9.41 -25.73 -5.68
C VAL A 16 8.54 -24.70 -6.40
N LEU A 17 7.54 -24.15 -5.69
CA LEU A 17 6.64 -23.14 -6.21
C LEU A 17 7.38 -21.85 -6.58
N LEU A 18 8.31 -21.37 -5.73
CA LEU A 18 9.09 -20.18 -6.08
C LEU A 18 9.99 -20.43 -7.28
N ASN A 19 10.71 -21.55 -7.30
CA ASN A 19 11.59 -21.88 -8.43
C ASN A 19 10.79 -21.94 -9.74
N TYR A 20 9.58 -22.50 -9.71
CA TYR A 20 8.66 -22.49 -10.83
C TYR A 20 8.22 -21.07 -11.21
N CYS A 21 7.79 -20.25 -10.25
CA CYS A 21 7.43 -18.84 -10.49
C CYS A 21 8.59 -18.02 -11.09
N MET A 22 9.84 -18.29 -10.69
CA MET A 22 11.01 -17.63 -11.26
C MET A 22 11.29 -18.08 -12.70
N GLN A 23 11.15 -19.38 -12.97
CA GLN A 23 11.30 -19.94 -14.32
C GLN A 23 10.24 -19.41 -15.29
N GLU A 24 8.99 -19.28 -14.82
CA GLU A 24 7.86 -18.77 -15.60
C GLU A 24 7.74 -17.23 -15.60
N ALA A 25 8.73 -16.52 -15.04
CA ALA A 25 8.71 -15.06 -14.85
C ALA A 25 7.46 -14.52 -14.11
N ALA A 26 6.78 -15.37 -13.35
CA ALA A 26 5.60 -15.07 -12.55
C ALA A 26 6.00 -14.67 -11.11
N LEU A 27 6.82 -13.63 -10.98
CA LEU A 27 7.30 -13.17 -9.68
C LEU A 27 6.13 -12.73 -8.77
N PRO A 28 6.10 -13.17 -7.50
CA PRO A 28 5.07 -12.76 -6.56
C PRO A 28 5.15 -11.26 -6.25
N GLY A 29 4.02 -10.63 -5.97
CA GLY A 29 3.98 -9.27 -5.41
C GLY A 29 4.27 -9.27 -3.91
N LEU A 30 4.62 -8.10 -3.36
CA LEU A 30 4.75 -7.89 -1.92
C LEU A 30 3.42 -7.43 -1.33
N HIS A 31 2.87 -8.23 -0.43
CA HIS A 31 1.69 -7.89 0.37
C HIS A 31 2.11 -7.29 1.71
N ILE A 32 2.11 -5.97 1.82
CA ILE A 32 2.59 -5.28 3.03
C ILE A 32 1.62 -5.51 4.20
N ASN A 33 2.15 -5.59 5.41
CA ASN A 33 1.35 -5.77 6.62
C ASN A 33 1.75 -4.75 7.69
N LEU A 34 0.76 -4.08 8.27
CA LEU A 34 0.96 -3.11 9.36
C LEU A 34 -0.07 -3.32 10.48
N SER A 35 -0.85 -4.39 10.42
CA SER A 35 -2.01 -4.58 11.28
C SER A 35 -2.07 -5.93 11.98
N GLU A 36 -1.33 -6.96 11.55
CA GLU A 36 -1.44 -8.29 12.18
C GLU A 36 -0.11 -8.90 12.58
N GLY A 37 -0.04 -9.44 13.80
CA GLY A 37 1.11 -10.21 14.27
C GLY A 37 2.32 -9.34 14.61
N GLU A 38 3.51 -9.96 14.53
CA GLU A 38 4.77 -9.33 14.89
C GLU A 38 5.38 -8.53 13.71
N PRO A 39 6.02 -7.40 14.00
CA PRO A 39 6.77 -6.64 13.00
C PRO A 39 8.06 -7.35 12.60
N LEU A 40 8.60 -7.01 11.42
CA LEU A 40 9.96 -7.42 11.05
C LEU A 40 11.04 -6.52 11.66
N SER A 41 10.69 -5.29 12.00
CA SER A 41 11.57 -4.31 12.63
C SER A 41 11.67 -4.51 14.13
N THR A 42 12.72 -3.98 14.75
CA THR A 42 12.83 -4.03 16.21
C THR A 42 11.73 -3.18 16.84
N LYS A 43 11.08 -3.70 17.88
CA LYS A 43 9.89 -3.04 18.50
C LYS A 43 10.14 -1.58 18.89
N GLY A 44 11.34 -1.27 19.39
CA GLY A 44 11.72 0.10 19.75
C GLY A 44 11.87 1.07 18.57
N SER A 45 12.17 0.58 17.36
CA SER A 45 12.32 1.40 16.15
C SER A 45 11.00 1.78 15.48
N ILE A 46 9.90 1.15 15.91
CA ILE A 46 8.57 1.32 15.30
C ILE A 46 7.44 1.37 16.34
N SER A 47 7.74 1.86 17.55
CA SER A 47 6.85 1.72 18.71
C SER A 47 5.44 2.26 18.49
N SER A 48 5.27 3.31 17.67
CA SER A 48 3.95 3.89 17.37
C SER A 48 3.06 3.01 16.48
N LEU A 49 3.53 1.86 16.00
CA LEU A 49 2.73 0.89 15.25
C LEU A 49 2.23 -0.26 16.12
N LEU A 50 2.66 -0.30 17.38
CA LEU A 50 2.54 -1.47 18.22
C LEU A 50 1.64 -1.21 19.42
N GLU A 51 0.91 -2.25 19.82
CA GLU A 51 0.12 -2.22 21.04
C GLU A 51 1.01 -2.38 22.27
N ASP A 52 0.80 -1.49 23.24
CA ASP A 52 1.56 -1.47 24.49
C ASP A 52 1.42 -2.81 25.22
N GLY A 53 2.54 -3.30 25.77
CA GLY A 53 2.60 -4.56 26.52
C GLY A 53 2.68 -5.83 25.66
N THR A 54 2.14 -5.85 24.44
CA THR A 54 2.27 -7.03 23.53
C THR A 54 3.44 -6.85 22.55
N GLY A 55 3.65 -5.62 22.07
CA GLY A 55 4.58 -5.34 20.99
C GLY A 55 4.19 -5.99 19.66
N LEU A 56 2.90 -6.32 19.49
CA LEU A 56 2.29 -6.73 18.23
C LEU A 56 1.73 -5.50 17.51
N PHE A 57 1.48 -5.61 16.21
CA PHE A 57 0.72 -4.57 15.50
C PHE A 57 -0.66 -4.38 16.11
N TYR A 58 -1.17 -3.16 16.03
CA TYR A 58 -2.44 -2.75 16.62
C TYR A 58 -3.67 -3.59 16.23
N GLY A 59 -3.69 -4.29 15.10
CA GLY A 59 -4.93 -4.81 14.53
C GLY A 59 -5.60 -3.82 13.57
N LYS A 60 -6.46 -4.33 12.68
CA LYS A 60 -7.17 -3.57 11.64
C LYS A 60 -7.81 -2.26 12.14
N ALA A 61 -8.57 -2.40 13.23
CA ALA A 61 -9.43 -1.35 13.75
C ALA A 61 -8.65 -0.32 14.59
N ASN A 62 -7.73 -0.81 15.44
CA ASN A 62 -6.87 0.05 16.25
C ASN A 62 -5.88 0.84 15.37
N LEU A 63 -5.28 0.23 14.34
CA LEU A 63 -4.41 0.95 13.39
C LEU A 63 -5.14 2.14 12.78
N ARG A 64 -6.39 1.93 12.32
CA ARG A 64 -7.24 2.98 11.75
C ARG A 64 -7.59 4.08 12.75
N ARG A 65 -7.90 3.71 13.99
CA ARG A 65 -8.20 4.67 15.07
C ARG A 65 -6.98 5.51 15.46
N ASN A 66 -5.78 4.93 15.36
CA ASN A 66 -4.51 5.56 15.73
C ASN A 66 -3.74 6.18 14.56
N LEU A 67 -4.31 6.28 13.34
CA LEU A 67 -3.58 6.79 12.17
C LEU A 67 -2.93 8.18 12.38
N GLN A 68 -3.54 9.03 13.20
CA GLN A 68 -3.03 10.38 13.48
C GLN A 68 -1.87 10.38 14.49
N THR A 69 -1.72 9.33 15.28
CA THR A 69 -0.65 9.19 16.28
C THR A 69 0.47 8.27 15.79
N VAL A 70 0.24 7.52 14.70
CA VAL A 70 1.27 6.75 14.02
C VAL A 70 2.29 7.69 13.39
N HIS A 71 3.56 7.51 13.76
CA HIS A 71 4.67 8.23 13.15
C HIS A 71 4.99 7.63 11.78
N LEU A 72 4.94 8.46 10.73
CA LEU A 72 5.18 8.00 9.35
C LEU A 72 6.59 7.42 9.13
N TRP A 73 7.58 7.85 9.91
CA TRP A 73 8.92 7.28 9.84
C TRP A 73 8.97 5.82 10.35
N HIS A 74 8.15 5.45 11.34
CA HIS A 74 8.00 4.05 11.77
C HIS A 74 7.38 3.19 10.67
N VAL A 75 6.38 3.73 9.96
CA VAL A 75 5.77 3.08 8.80
C VAL A 75 6.82 2.83 7.71
N GLU A 76 7.64 3.83 7.41
CA GLU A 76 8.70 3.73 6.41
C GLU A 76 9.71 2.63 6.76
N ILE A 77 10.19 2.60 8.01
CA ILE A 77 11.12 1.56 8.49
C ILE A 77 10.53 0.16 8.31
N GLU A 78 9.29 -0.06 8.73
CA GLU A 78 8.69 -1.38 8.69
C GLU A 78 8.41 -1.86 7.26
N ILE A 79 7.88 -0.98 6.40
CA ILE A 79 7.65 -1.32 4.99
C ILE A 79 8.98 -1.59 4.28
N GLU A 80 10.01 -0.75 4.51
CA GLU A 80 11.33 -0.97 3.92
C GLU A 80 11.93 -2.30 4.40
N ARG A 81 11.73 -2.66 5.67
CA ARG A 81 12.15 -3.96 6.20
C ARG A 81 11.46 -5.13 5.51
N GLN A 82 10.18 -5.00 5.16
CA GLN A 82 9.42 -6.00 4.39
C GLN A 82 9.91 -6.10 2.94
N ILE A 83 10.23 -4.98 2.29
CA ILE A 83 10.84 -4.97 0.94
C ILE A 83 12.21 -5.66 0.96
N ILE A 84 13.10 -5.28 1.88
CA ILE A 84 14.42 -5.90 2.02
C ILE A 84 14.30 -7.40 2.33
N LYS A 85 13.30 -7.79 3.14
CA LYS A 85 13.06 -9.21 3.41
C LYS A 85 12.62 -9.93 2.14
N PHE A 86 11.71 -9.34 1.35
CA PHE A 86 11.31 -9.88 0.05
C PHE A 86 12.53 -10.07 -0.85
N GLU A 87 13.34 -9.03 -1.06
CA GLU A 87 14.53 -9.09 -1.90
C GLU A 87 15.52 -10.18 -1.48
N LYS A 88 15.72 -10.36 -0.17
CA LYS A 88 16.58 -11.44 0.34
C LYS A 88 16.04 -12.84 0.08
N LEU A 89 14.71 -13.00 -0.01
CA LEU A 89 14.07 -14.29 -0.24
C LEU A 89 13.95 -14.62 -1.72
N PHE A 90 13.77 -13.61 -2.56
CA PHE A 90 13.49 -13.75 -4.00
C PHE A 90 14.65 -13.28 -4.90
N GLY A 91 15.71 -12.69 -4.36
CA GLY A 91 16.85 -12.18 -5.14
C GLY A 91 16.55 -10.99 -6.04
N VAL A 92 15.31 -10.49 -6.03
CA VAL A 92 14.82 -9.38 -6.86
C VAL A 92 13.83 -8.52 -6.08
N SER A 93 13.71 -7.25 -6.44
CA SER A 93 12.71 -6.35 -5.86
C SER A 93 11.28 -6.74 -6.28
N PRO A 94 10.27 -6.51 -5.43
CA PRO A 94 8.89 -6.81 -5.79
C PRO A 94 8.43 -5.88 -6.91
N LEU A 95 7.88 -6.44 -7.99
CA LEU A 95 7.35 -5.64 -9.09
C LEU A 95 6.05 -4.91 -8.71
N ARG A 96 5.25 -5.54 -7.83
CA ARG A 96 3.89 -5.13 -7.43
C ARG A 96 3.76 -5.11 -5.92
N VAL A 97 3.04 -4.12 -5.39
CA VAL A 97 2.72 -3.99 -3.97
C VAL A 97 1.21 -3.83 -3.75
N ASP A 98 0.68 -4.50 -2.73
CA ASP A 98 -0.62 -4.22 -2.13
C ASP A 98 -0.55 -4.37 -0.61
N GLY A 99 -1.61 -4.02 0.12
CA GLY A 99 -1.59 -4.02 1.58
C GLY A 99 -2.65 -4.89 2.23
N HIS A 100 -2.24 -5.56 3.31
CA HIS A 100 -3.11 -6.32 4.20
C HIS A 100 -4.21 -5.43 4.74
N GLN A 101 -5.45 -5.90 4.61
CA GLN A 101 -6.64 -5.13 4.98
C GLN A 101 -6.66 -3.71 4.37
N HIS A 102 -6.08 -3.55 3.18
CA HIS A 102 -5.96 -2.27 2.45
C HIS A 102 -5.19 -1.19 3.23
N CYS A 103 -4.22 -1.57 4.07
CA CYS A 103 -3.42 -0.58 4.81
C CYS A 103 -2.64 0.36 3.87
N HIS A 104 -2.27 -0.09 2.67
CA HIS A 104 -1.46 0.64 1.69
C HIS A 104 -2.13 1.89 1.12
N VAL A 105 -3.45 2.01 1.22
CA VAL A 105 -4.20 3.20 0.79
C VAL A 105 -4.63 4.11 1.93
N LEU A 106 -4.25 3.80 3.17
CA LEU A 106 -4.57 4.67 4.30
C LEU A 106 -3.81 6.01 4.18
N PRO A 107 -4.42 7.13 4.60
CA PRO A 107 -3.75 8.44 4.62
C PRO A 107 -2.40 8.39 5.34
N GLY A 108 -1.41 9.10 4.84
CA GLY A 108 -0.03 9.06 5.33
C GLY A 108 0.76 7.80 4.94
N ILE A 109 0.14 6.61 4.95
CA ILE A 109 0.81 5.36 4.54
C ILE A 109 1.05 5.37 3.02
N VAL A 110 0.06 5.79 2.24
CA VAL A 110 0.21 5.92 0.78
C VAL A 110 1.31 6.94 0.41
N GLU A 111 1.46 8.02 1.18
CA GLU A 111 2.52 9.02 0.98
C GLU A 111 3.91 8.43 1.25
N VAL A 112 4.04 7.64 2.31
CA VAL A 112 5.28 6.88 2.59
C VAL A 112 5.60 5.95 1.44
N LEU A 113 4.63 5.18 0.94
CA LEU A 113 4.82 4.27 -0.18
C LEU A 113 5.26 5.01 -1.45
N CYS A 114 4.68 6.16 -1.75
CA CYS A 114 5.06 6.95 -2.93
C CYS A 114 6.52 7.42 -2.89
N ARG A 115 7.06 7.71 -1.70
CA ARG A 115 8.48 8.04 -1.52
C ARG A 115 9.39 6.81 -1.48
N LEU A 116 8.89 5.69 -0.95
CA LEU A 116 9.69 4.49 -0.70
C LEU A 116 9.80 3.57 -1.91
N LEU A 117 8.68 3.28 -2.57
CA LEU A 117 8.61 2.32 -3.68
C LEU A 117 9.55 2.64 -4.85
N PRO A 118 9.72 3.91 -5.30
CA PRO A 118 10.68 4.22 -6.36
C PRO A 118 12.14 3.91 -6.00
N ARG A 119 12.52 4.04 -4.72
CA ARG A 119 13.87 3.75 -4.24
C ARG A 119 14.22 2.26 -4.31
N HIS A 120 13.20 1.41 -4.34
CA HIS A 120 13.31 -0.05 -4.39
C HIS A 120 12.84 -0.62 -5.73
N SER A 121 12.80 0.20 -6.80
CA SER A 121 12.42 -0.22 -8.16
C SER A 121 11.05 -0.92 -8.26
N VAL A 122 10.14 -0.64 -7.32
CA VAL A 122 8.77 -1.17 -7.35
C VAL A 122 7.95 -0.35 -8.32
N SER A 123 7.35 -1.02 -9.30
CA SER A 123 6.69 -0.33 -10.42
C SER A 123 5.19 -0.15 -10.20
N TRP A 124 4.52 -1.07 -9.51
CA TRP A 124 3.06 -1.11 -9.47
C TRP A 124 2.53 -1.19 -8.05
N ILE A 125 1.45 -0.46 -7.81
CA ILE A 125 0.68 -0.55 -6.56
C ILE A 125 -0.80 -0.77 -6.87
N ARG A 126 -1.43 -1.69 -6.12
CA ARG A 126 -2.84 -2.02 -6.30
C ARG A 126 -3.74 -0.87 -5.86
N LEU A 127 -4.65 -0.46 -6.73
CA LEU A 127 -5.80 0.38 -6.39
C LEU A 127 -6.97 -0.54 -5.97
N PRO A 128 -7.50 -0.41 -4.74
CA PRO A 128 -8.72 -1.11 -4.37
C PRO A 128 -9.86 -0.67 -5.26
N GLU A 129 -10.56 -1.62 -5.87
CA GLU A 129 -11.81 -1.34 -6.57
C GLU A 129 -12.92 -1.20 -5.53
N GLU A 130 -13.36 0.03 -5.28
CA GLU A 130 -14.60 0.26 -4.56
C GLU A 130 -15.70 0.41 -5.60
N ALA A 131 -16.53 -0.62 -5.75
CA ALA A 131 -17.81 -0.45 -6.41
C ALA A 131 -18.54 0.66 -5.64
N VAL A 132 -18.59 1.86 -6.21
CA VAL A 132 -19.48 2.92 -5.77
C VAL A 132 -20.88 2.40 -6.03
N LEU A 133 -21.39 1.60 -5.09
CA LEU A 133 -22.80 1.27 -5.06
C LEU A 133 -23.50 2.61 -4.96
N LYS A 134 -24.23 2.95 -6.02
CA LYS A 134 -25.22 4.03 -6.04
C LYS A 134 -26.27 3.71 -4.97
N GLN A 135 -25.98 3.96 -3.71
CA GLN A 135 -27.00 3.99 -2.67
C GLN A 135 -27.14 5.42 -2.18
N ARG A 136 -28.18 6.06 -2.74
CA ARG A 136 -28.94 7.09 -2.04
C ARG A 136 -29.26 6.55 -0.64
N ASP A 137 -29.12 7.42 0.35
CA ASP A 137 -29.60 7.27 1.72
C ASP A 137 -28.75 6.40 2.67
N SER A 138 -27.64 6.98 3.14
CA SER A 138 -27.20 6.88 4.55
C SER A 138 -26.00 7.82 4.81
N GLN A 139 -26.29 9.12 4.80
CA GLN A 139 -25.41 10.12 5.40
C GLN A 139 -25.35 9.82 6.91
N MET A 140 -24.21 9.31 7.42
CA MET A 140 -23.61 9.66 8.72
C MET A 140 -22.59 8.63 9.27
N LEU A 141 -22.39 7.43 8.69
CA LEU A 141 -21.51 6.41 9.31
C LEU A 141 -20.28 5.93 8.52
N PHE A 142 -19.96 6.50 7.35
CA PHE A 142 -18.73 6.18 6.60
C PHE A 142 -17.76 7.36 6.60
N SER A 143 -17.19 7.66 7.77
CA SER A 143 -16.34 8.83 7.98
C SER A 143 -14.86 8.53 7.71
N ARG A 144 -14.24 9.44 6.95
CA ARG A 144 -12.79 9.70 6.78
C ARG A 144 -11.94 8.73 5.95
N MET A 145 -12.24 7.43 5.89
CA MET A 145 -11.46 6.50 5.04
C MET A 145 -11.76 6.62 3.55
N ASN A 146 -13.03 6.81 3.20
CA ASN A 146 -13.45 6.96 1.82
C ASN A 146 -13.04 8.31 1.25
N LEU A 147 -12.67 9.32 2.05
CA LEU A 147 -12.35 10.63 1.50
C LEU A 147 -11.00 10.61 0.75
N ALA A 148 -9.96 9.97 1.26
CA ALA A 148 -8.66 9.92 0.56
C ALA A 148 -8.69 9.01 -0.68
N VAL A 149 -9.34 7.84 -0.56
CA VAL A 149 -9.54 6.92 -1.69
C VAL A 149 -10.52 7.51 -2.70
N SER A 150 -11.63 8.12 -2.29
CA SER A 150 -12.55 8.83 -3.17
C SER A 150 -11.97 10.13 -3.70
N MET A 151 -11.06 10.82 -3.02
CA MET A 151 -10.33 11.98 -3.56
C MET A 151 -9.35 11.53 -4.62
N LEU A 152 -8.59 10.45 -4.38
CA LEU A 152 -7.73 9.84 -5.39
C LEU A 152 -8.56 9.33 -6.59
N TYR A 153 -9.70 8.67 -6.36
CA TYR A 153 -10.61 8.19 -7.42
C TYR A 153 -11.35 9.31 -8.16
N GLN A 154 -11.94 10.29 -7.47
CA GLN A 154 -12.63 11.43 -8.12
C GLN A 154 -11.65 12.32 -8.85
N PHE A 155 -10.41 12.46 -8.36
CA PHE A 155 -9.39 13.23 -9.04
C PHE A 155 -8.88 12.50 -10.30
N LEU A 156 -8.51 11.22 -10.20
CA LEU A 156 -8.18 10.39 -11.37
C LEU A 156 -9.32 10.37 -12.41
N ALA A 157 -10.58 10.31 -11.96
CA ALA A 157 -11.75 10.39 -12.83
C ALA A 157 -11.99 11.78 -13.46
N LEU A 158 -11.57 12.88 -12.82
CA LEU A 158 -11.65 14.24 -13.37
C LEU A 158 -10.47 14.57 -14.28
N SER A 159 -9.27 14.06 -13.98
CA SER A 159 -8.03 14.20 -14.77
C SER A 159 -8.06 13.37 -16.06
N SER A 160 -8.87 12.30 -16.13
CA SER A 160 -9.14 11.56 -17.38
C SER A 160 -9.88 12.36 -18.48
N ARG A 161 -10.23 13.62 -18.23
CA ARG A 161 -10.61 14.59 -19.28
C ARG A 161 -9.41 15.27 -19.95
N ALA A 162 -8.18 15.04 -19.48
CA ALA A 162 -6.96 15.42 -20.18
C ALA A 162 -6.58 14.31 -21.19
N PRO A 163 -6.41 14.61 -22.48
CA PRO A 163 -6.33 13.60 -23.53
C PRO A 163 -5.06 12.71 -23.55
N ASN A 164 -4.21 12.68 -22.50
CA ASN A 164 -2.94 11.94 -22.51
C ASN A 164 -2.50 11.27 -21.18
N SER A 165 -3.32 11.22 -20.11
CA SER A 165 -2.97 10.42 -18.93
C SER A 165 -3.37 8.95 -19.16
N VAL A 166 -2.44 8.16 -19.70
CA VAL A 166 -2.63 6.72 -19.91
C VAL A 166 -2.52 6.02 -18.55
N LEU A 167 -3.61 5.96 -17.78
CA LEU A 167 -3.78 4.90 -16.79
C LEU A 167 -3.60 3.58 -17.54
N LYS A 168 -2.45 2.94 -17.40
CA LYS A 168 -2.22 1.60 -17.97
C LYS A 168 -2.98 0.59 -17.10
N THR A 169 -4.29 0.51 -17.32
CA THR A 169 -5.15 -0.52 -16.77
C THR A 169 -4.81 -1.85 -17.44
N GLN A 170 -4.22 -2.79 -16.72
CA GLN A 170 -4.12 -4.17 -17.21
C GLN A 170 -5.48 -4.84 -16.98
N ASN A 171 -6.21 -5.06 -18.09
CA ASN A 171 -7.60 -5.50 -18.15
C ASN A 171 -7.78 -7.00 -17.86
N ASP A 172 -7.27 -7.49 -16.74
CA ASP A 172 -7.59 -8.83 -16.22
C ASP A 172 -8.49 -8.70 -14.99
N ASP A 173 -9.77 -8.43 -15.25
CA ASP A 173 -11.02 -8.74 -14.51
C ASP A 173 -11.09 -8.71 -12.96
N THR A 174 -10.14 -8.15 -12.20
CA THR A 174 -10.31 -7.92 -10.73
C THR A 174 -9.22 -7.08 -10.05
N ARG A 175 -8.24 -6.53 -10.80
CA ARG A 175 -7.07 -5.86 -10.22
C ARG A 175 -6.72 -4.57 -10.97
N MET A 176 -7.28 -3.47 -10.50
CA MET A 176 -6.77 -2.15 -10.87
C MET A 176 -5.42 -1.93 -10.19
N GLU A 177 -4.39 -1.68 -10.98
CA GLU A 177 -3.04 -1.30 -10.54
C GLU A 177 -2.69 0.03 -11.21
N ILE A 178 -1.92 0.87 -10.51
CA ILE A 178 -1.39 2.14 -11.05
C ILE A 178 0.12 2.10 -11.00
N LEU A 179 0.75 2.70 -12.01
CA LEU A 179 2.19 2.86 -12.05
C LEU A 179 2.61 3.80 -10.91
N VAL A 180 3.62 3.41 -10.13
CA VAL A 180 4.06 4.18 -8.95
C VAL A 180 4.45 5.61 -9.34
N CYS A 181 5.06 5.84 -10.53
CA CYS A 181 5.40 7.19 -10.96
C CYS A 181 4.16 8.05 -11.27
N GLU A 182 3.08 7.45 -11.76
CA GLU A 182 1.81 8.15 -11.98
C GLU A 182 1.21 8.54 -10.62
N LEU A 183 1.17 7.60 -9.67
CA LEU A 183 0.68 7.89 -8.32
C LEU A 183 1.47 9.01 -7.62
N VAL A 184 2.80 9.02 -7.76
CA VAL A 184 3.67 10.08 -7.21
C VAL A 184 3.36 11.43 -7.84
N HIS A 185 3.18 11.47 -9.16
CA HIS A 185 2.85 12.70 -9.88
C HIS A 185 1.52 13.29 -9.39
N GLU A 186 0.49 12.45 -9.28
CA GLU A 186 -0.84 12.86 -8.82
C GLU A 186 -0.82 13.37 -7.38
N LEU A 187 -0.12 12.70 -6.45
CA LEU A 187 -0.02 13.16 -5.06
C LEU A 187 0.76 14.48 -4.93
N THR A 188 1.84 14.65 -5.70
CA THR A 188 2.63 15.88 -5.68
C THR A 188 1.76 17.07 -6.13
N TYR A 189 1.03 16.92 -7.24
CA TYR A 189 0.11 17.93 -7.73
C TYR A 189 -0.97 18.30 -6.69
N VAL A 190 -1.54 17.32 -6.00
CA VAL A 190 -2.55 17.56 -4.96
C VAL A 190 -1.94 18.37 -3.80
N LEU A 191 -0.79 17.96 -3.27
CA LEU A 191 -0.15 18.65 -2.15
C LEU A 191 0.23 20.10 -2.51
N GLU A 192 0.69 20.35 -3.73
CA GLU A 192 0.96 21.69 -4.23
C GLU A 192 -0.33 22.52 -4.37
N SER A 193 -1.41 21.93 -4.88
CA SER A 193 -2.70 22.63 -5.07
C SER A 193 -3.42 22.98 -3.77
N TYR A 194 -3.19 22.22 -2.69
CA TYR A 194 -3.71 22.53 -1.34
C TYR A 194 -2.87 23.59 -0.62
N HIS A 195 -1.63 23.82 -1.05
CA HIS A 195 -0.71 24.78 -0.42
C HIS A 195 -0.65 26.13 -1.13
N ASP A 196 -1.51 26.43 -2.10
CA ASP A 196 -1.64 27.78 -2.66
C ASP A 196 -2.56 28.65 -1.77
N PRO A 197 -2.02 29.62 -1.00
CA PRO A 197 -2.83 30.51 -0.16
C PRO A 197 -3.54 31.62 -0.96
N LYS A 198 -3.62 31.53 -2.30
CA LYS A 198 -4.31 32.51 -3.16
C LYS A 198 -5.50 31.91 -3.92
N ARG A 199 -6.51 31.42 -3.19
CA ARG A 199 -7.90 31.34 -3.69
C ARG A 199 -8.91 31.61 -2.59
#